data_AF-A0A3A6WE21-F1
#
_entry.id   AF-A0A3A6WE21-F1
#
_cell.length_a   1.000
_cell.length_b   1.000
_cell.length_c   1.000
_cell.angle_alpha   90.00
_cell.angle_beta   90.00
_cell.angle_gamma   90.00
#
_symmetry.space_group_name_H-M   'P 1'
#
loop_
_entity.id
_entity.type
_entity.pdbx_description
1 polymer ?
#
loop_
_entity_poly.entity_id
_entity_poly.type
_entity_poly.pdbx_seq_one_letter_code
_entity_poly.pdbx_strand_id
1 'polypeptide(L)'
;MNIRKHTAMAIFAALLATNSAPWIPMALANPVVPAQGALGPKTEEARNGMTVVNINTPNDKGLSHNQYDAFNVDNKGLILNNANRPVNTELAGYIMGNPN
;
A
#
# COMPACT_ATOMS: atom_id res chain seq x y z
N MET A 1 -8.24 18.02 71.24
CA MET A 1 -7.56 17.66 69.97
C MET A 1 -8.25 16.42 69.41
N ASN A 2 -9.33 16.60 68.67
CA ASN A 2 -9.43 16.48 67.19
C ASN A 2 -9.80 15.04 66.75
N ILE A 3 -11.09 14.66 66.71
CA ILE A 3 -12.04 14.68 65.56
C ILE A 3 -11.66 13.67 64.45
N ARG A 4 -12.57 12.74 64.10
CA ARG A 4 -13.27 12.68 62.79
C ARG A 4 -14.23 11.48 62.69
N LYS A 5 -15.43 11.80 62.19
CA LYS A 5 -16.57 10.91 61.91
C LYS A 5 -16.33 10.21 60.56
N HIS A 6 -16.65 8.93 60.44
CA HIS A 6 -16.71 8.23 59.16
C HIS A 6 -18.09 8.43 58.53
N THR A 7 -18.18 9.38 57.60
CA THR A 7 -19.35 9.61 56.75
C THR A 7 -19.35 8.64 55.56
N ALA A 8 -20.53 8.06 55.33
CA ALA A 8 -20.85 7.09 54.30
C ALA A 8 -20.44 7.52 52.87
N MET A 9 -19.95 6.55 52.09
CA MET A 9 -19.77 6.68 50.65
C MET A 9 -21.14 6.75 49.96
N ALA A 10 -21.49 7.93 49.47
CA ALA A 10 -22.57 8.10 48.49
C ALA A 10 -21.98 7.95 47.09
N ILE A 11 -22.48 6.95 46.37
CA ILE A 11 -22.26 6.69 44.95
C ILE A 11 -22.76 7.90 44.15
N PHE A 12 -21.90 8.54 43.37
CA PHE A 12 -22.32 9.50 42.34
C PHE A 12 -21.85 8.99 40.98
N ALA A 13 -22.81 8.79 40.08
CA ALA A 13 -22.70 8.08 38.83
C ALA A 13 -21.68 8.69 37.86
N ALA A 14 -20.86 7.82 37.26
CA ALA A 14 -19.98 8.15 36.16
C ALA A 14 -20.79 8.31 34.87
N LEU A 15 -20.59 9.43 34.16
CA LEU A 15 -20.95 9.57 32.76
C LEU A 15 -19.70 9.99 31.99
N LEU A 16 -18.96 9.00 31.49
CA LEU A 16 -17.92 9.19 30.48
C LEU A 16 -18.46 8.58 29.18
N ALA A 17 -19.06 9.41 28.33
CA ALA A 17 -19.35 9.02 26.96
C ALA A 17 -18.03 9.02 26.18
N THR A 18 -17.31 7.90 26.20
CA THR A 18 -16.16 7.73 25.32
C THR A 18 -16.67 7.44 23.91
N ASN A 19 -16.57 8.43 23.02
CA ASN A 19 -16.65 8.21 21.57
C ASN A 19 -15.45 7.35 21.14
N SER A 20 -15.53 6.05 21.37
CA SER A 20 -14.63 5.06 20.78
C SER A 20 -15.21 4.62 19.45
N ALA A 21 -15.25 5.53 18.46
CA ALA A 21 -15.32 5.05 17.09
C ALA A 21 -14.05 4.21 16.88
N PRO A 22 -14.14 2.90 16.60
CA PRO A 22 -12.96 2.12 16.31
C PRO A 22 -12.31 2.78 15.10
N TRP A 23 -11.07 3.21 15.28
CA TRP A 23 -10.21 3.60 14.18
C TRP A 23 -10.03 2.32 13.35
N ILE A 24 -10.88 2.13 12.35
CA ILE A 24 -10.65 1.12 11.34
C ILE A 24 -9.54 1.72 10.47
N PRO A 25 -8.30 1.22 10.52
CA PRO A 25 -7.33 1.62 9.51
C PRO A 25 -7.94 1.24 8.18
N MET A 26 -8.23 2.24 7.35
CA MET A 26 -8.56 2.03 5.96
C MET A 26 -7.35 1.34 5.35
N ALA A 27 -7.40 0.03 5.20
CA ALA A 27 -6.39 -0.72 4.49
C ALA A 27 -6.42 -0.23 3.05
N LEU A 28 -5.52 0.69 2.71
CA LEU A 28 -5.24 1.00 1.33
C LEU A 28 -4.66 -0.28 0.75
N ALA A 29 -5.47 -1.02 -0.01
CA ALA A 29 -4.98 -2.16 -0.75
C ALA A 29 -3.91 -1.64 -1.71
N ASN A 30 -2.64 -1.88 -1.40
CA ASN A 30 -1.57 -1.55 -2.33
C ASN A 30 -1.79 -2.46 -3.55
N PRO A 31 -2.03 -1.90 -4.76
CA PRO A 31 -2.45 -2.72 -5.89
C PRO A 31 -1.40 -3.78 -6.20
N VAL A 32 -0.11 -3.44 -6.11
CA VAL A 32 0.98 -4.42 -6.29
C VAL A 32 1.96 -4.35 -5.12
N VAL A 33 2.30 -5.52 -4.59
CA VAL A 33 3.31 -5.71 -3.55
C VAL A 33 4.35 -6.68 -4.10
N PRO A 34 5.50 -6.18 -4.62
CA PRO A 34 6.61 -7.03 -5.03
C PRO A 34 7.09 -7.91 -3.87
N ALA A 35 7.38 -9.18 -4.16
CA ALA A 35 7.95 -10.06 -3.16
C ALA A 35 9.34 -9.56 -2.74
N GLN A 36 9.72 -9.80 -1.49
CA GLN A 36 11.06 -9.43 -1.03
C GLN A 36 12.13 -10.29 -1.72
N GLY A 37 13.14 -9.66 -2.33
CA GLY A 37 14.31 -10.33 -2.90
C GLY A 37 14.49 -10.11 -4.40
N ALA A 38 15.36 -10.91 -5.01
CA ALA A 38 15.83 -10.68 -6.39
C ALA A 38 14.75 -10.86 -7.47
N LEU A 39 13.66 -11.54 -7.16
CA LEU A 39 12.55 -11.76 -8.09
C LEU A 39 11.41 -10.75 -7.90
N GLY A 40 11.46 -9.89 -6.89
CA GLY A 40 10.53 -8.77 -6.75
C GLY A 40 10.87 -7.64 -7.72
N PRO A 41 9.98 -7.28 -8.66
CA PRO A 41 10.24 -6.19 -9.59
C PRO A 41 10.15 -4.82 -8.91
N LYS A 42 10.75 -3.82 -9.55
CA LYS A 42 10.63 -2.42 -9.09
C LYS A 42 9.33 -1.83 -9.59
N THR A 43 8.68 -1.04 -8.74
CA THR A 43 7.46 -0.32 -9.07
C THR A 43 7.67 1.18 -8.96
N GLU A 44 7.10 1.92 -9.90
CA GLU A 44 7.14 3.37 -9.97
C GLU A 44 5.73 3.91 -10.17
N GLU A 45 5.54 5.20 -9.93
CA GLU A 45 4.30 5.90 -10.24
C GLU A 45 4.55 6.84 -11.41
N ALA A 46 3.79 6.68 -12.49
CA ALA A 46 3.83 7.60 -13.62
C ALA A 46 3.23 8.96 -13.23
N ARG A 47 3.44 9.96 -14.09
CA ARG A 47 2.98 11.35 -13.83
C ARG A 47 1.47 11.49 -13.56
N ASN A 48 0.66 10.55 -14.05
CA ASN A 48 -0.79 10.54 -13.87
C ASN A 48 -1.25 9.64 -12.70
N GLY A 49 -0.34 9.17 -11.85
CA GLY A 49 -0.65 8.31 -10.72
C GLY A 49 -0.77 6.82 -11.06
N MET A 50 -0.45 6.42 -12.28
CA MET A 50 -0.50 5.02 -12.67
C MET A 50 0.69 4.24 -12.13
N THR A 51 0.43 3.07 -11.53
CA THR A 51 1.47 2.12 -11.18
C THR A 51 2.12 1.53 -12.43
N VAL A 52 3.44 1.65 -12.50
CA VAL A 52 4.30 1.07 -13.53
C VAL A 52 5.21 0.03 -12.86
N VAL A 53 5.14 -1.21 -13.31
CA VAL A 53 6.02 -2.29 -12.86
C VAL A 53 7.12 -2.47 -13.91
N ASN A 54 8.36 -2.18 -13.53
CA ASN A 54 9.54 -2.46 -14.33
C ASN A 54 9.90 -3.94 -14.14
N ILE A 55 9.50 -4.78 -15.10
CA ILE A 55 9.68 -6.23 -15.00
C ILE A 55 11.17 -6.60 -14.97
N ASN A 56 11.52 -7.68 -14.28
CA ASN A 56 12.90 -8.12 -14.15
C ASN A 56 13.52 -8.49 -15.51
N THR A 57 14.84 -8.41 -15.60
CA THR A 57 15.62 -8.87 -16.76
C THR A 57 15.21 -10.30 -17.12
N PRO A 58 14.92 -10.61 -18.40
CA PRO A 58 14.60 -11.96 -18.81
C PRO A 58 15.80 -12.91 -18.59
N ASN A 59 15.52 -14.16 -18.25
CA ASN A 59 16.55 -15.20 -18.22
C ASN A 59 17.00 -15.60 -19.65
N ASP A 60 17.94 -16.54 -19.75
CA ASP A 60 18.49 -17.02 -21.04
C ASP A 60 17.46 -17.64 -22.00
N LYS A 61 16.22 -17.85 -21.54
CA LYS A 61 15.10 -18.36 -22.34
C LYS A 61 14.09 -17.26 -22.72
N GLY A 62 14.37 -16.00 -22.38
CA GLY A 62 13.47 -14.88 -22.63
C GLY A 62 12.34 -14.72 -21.60
N LEU A 63 12.36 -15.46 -20.48
CA LEU A 63 11.33 -15.35 -19.45
C LEU A 63 11.72 -14.31 -18.39
N SER A 64 10.90 -13.27 -18.25
CA SER A 64 10.94 -12.36 -17.10
C SER A 64 10.14 -12.95 -15.93
N HIS A 65 10.83 -13.39 -14.88
CA HIS A 65 10.20 -13.95 -13.67
C HIS A 65 10.05 -12.84 -12.62
N ASN A 66 8.80 -12.51 -12.31
CA ASN A 66 8.43 -11.48 -11.34
C ASN A 66 7.59 -12.12 -10.24
N GLN A 67 7.99 -11.94 -8.98
CA GLN A 67 7.29 -12.46 -7.80
C GLN A 67 6.64 -11.33 -7.01
N TYR A 68 5.45 -11.61 -6.50
CA TYR A 68 4.61 -10.66 -5.79
C TYR A 68 3.98 -11.35 -4.58
N ASP A 69 3.95 -10.66 -3.44
CA ASP A 69 3.17 -11.10 -2.28
C ASP A 69 1.68 -10.78 -2.48
N ALA A 70 1.39 -9.73 -3.27
CA ALA A 70 0.06 -9.43 -3.76
C ALA A 70 0.12 -8.76 -5.14
N PHE A 71 -0.79 -9.16 -6.04
CA PHE A 71 -0.92 -8.56 -7.37
C PHE A 71 -2.41 -8.34 -7.68
N ASN A 72 -2.86 -7.13 -7.46
CA ASN A 72 -4.21 -6.64 -7.71
C ASN A 72 -4.16 -5.54 -8.77
N VAL A 73 -5.11 -5.58 -9.70
CA VAL A 73 -5.28 -4.53 -10.72
C VAL A 73 -6.63 -3.90 -10.48
N ASP A 74 -6.64 -2.59 -10.24
CA ASP A 74 -7.88 -1.85 -10.07
C ASP A 74 -8.49 -1.47 -11.44
N ASN A 75 -9.61 -0.75 -11.41
CA ASN A 75 -10.29 -0.31 -12.64
C ASN A 75 -9.47 0.69 -13.49
N LYS A 76 -8.44 1.34 -12.92
CA LYS A 76 -7.53 2.22 -13.67
C LYS A 76 -6.51 1.41 -14.45
N GLY A 77 -6.25 0.17 -14.04
CA GLY A 77 -5.28 -0.71 -14.67
C GLY A 77 -3.88 -0.55 -14.09
N LEU A 78 -2.92 -1.21 -14.74
CA LEU A 78 -1.52 -1.23 -14.35
C LEU A 78 -0.65 -1.43 -15.59
N ILE A 79 0.55 -0.84 -15.61
CA ILE A 79 1.50 -1.00 -16.69
C ILE A 79 2.58 -2.01 -16.29
N LEU A 80 2.78 -3.04 -17.11
CA LEU A 80 4.00 -3.86 -17.11
C LEU A 80 4.97 -3.26 -18.14
N ASN A 81 6.02 -2.60 -17.68
CA ASN A 81 6.98 -1.94 -18.55
C ASN A 81 8.00 -2.96 -19.08
N ASN A 82 7.81 -3.37 -20.33
CA ASN A 82 8.75 -4.24 -21.09
C ASN A 82 9.45 -3.46 -22.21
N ALA A 83 9.50 -2.13 -22.14
CA ALA A 83 10.09 -1.29 -23.18
C ALA A 83 11.58 -1.06 -22.91
N ASN A 84 12.44 -1.21 -23.93
CA ASN A 84 13.88 -0.93 -23.84
C ASN A 84 14.24 0.54 -24.16
N ARG A 85 13.25 1.37 -24.41
CA ARG A 85 13.36 2.78 -24.74
C ARG A 85 12.10 3.51 -24.25
N PRO A 86 12.13 4.84 -24.12
CA PRO A 86 10.92 5.58 -23.80
C PRO A 86 9.81 5.32 -24.81
N VAL A 87 8.57 5.21 -24.31
CA VAL A 87 7.41 4.79 -25.10
C VAL A 87 6.15 5.50 -24.60
N ASN A 88 5.20 5.74 -25.51
CA ASN A 88 3.87 6.20 -25.14
C ASN A 88 2.97 4.99 -24.86
N THR A 89 2.48 4.89 -23.63
CA THR A 89 1.53 3.87 -23.19
C THR A 89 0.10 4.39 -23.27
N GLU A 90 -0.86 3.47 -23.36
CA GLU A 90 -2.28 3.83 -23.41
C GLU A 90 -2.78 4.44 -22.10
N LEU A 91 -2.25 3.94 -20.98
CA LEU A 91 -2.79 4.26 -19.67
C LEU A 91 -2.07 5.40 -18.94
N ALA A 92 -0.79 5.64 -19.23
CA ALA A 92 0.00 6.70 -18.59
C ALA A 92 0.62 7.71 -19.57
N GLY A 93 0.38 7.54 -20.88
CA GLY A 93 1.10 8.29 -21.89
C GLY A 93 2.59 7.96 -21.85
N TYR A 94 3.43 8.98 -22.00
CA TYR A 94 4.87 8.81 -22.11
C TYR A 94 5.52 8.35 -20.80
N ILE A 95 6.21 7.20 -20.86
CA ILE A 95 7.05 6.66 -19.77
C ILE A 95 8.47 6.38 -20.28
N MET A 96 9.43 6.32 -19.36
CA MET A 96 10.79 5.88 -19.67
C MET A 96 10.84 4.35 -19.89
N GLY A 97 11.86 3.89 -20.61
CA GLY A 97 12.11 2.45 -20.76
C GLY A 97 12.42 1.80 -19.41
N ASN A 98 12.16 0.51 -19.32
CA ASN A 98 12.51 -0.31 -18.17
C ASN A 98 14.04 -0.33 -17.99
N PRO A 99 14.57 0.02 -16.80
CA PRO A 99 16.00 0.11 -16.54
C PRO A 99 16.69 -1.26 -16.29
N ASN A 100 15.93 -2.37 -16.28
CA ASN A 100 16.44 -3.72 -16.03
C ASN A 100 16.99 -4.41 -17.29
#